data_AF-A0A2C6L6U2-F1
#
_entry.id   AF-A0A2C6L6U2-F1
#
_cell.length_a   1.000
_cell.length_b   1.000
_cell.length_c   1.000
_cell.angle_alpha   90.00
_cell.angle_beta   90.00
_cell.angle_gamma   90.00
#
_symmetry.space_group_name_H-M   'P 1'
#
loop_
_entity.id
_entity.type
_entity.pdbx_description
1 polymer ?
#
loop_
_entity_poly.entity_id
_entity_poly.type
_entity_poly.pdbx_seq_one_letter_code
_entity_poly.pdbx_strand_id
1 'polypeptide(L)'
;MDQGVIKQGGPLACPVDENGCLTKEVSEDLVGVYVKDADKIIKKKLKEMNRLILNADCVHSYPHCWRSDTPLIYRAVPSWFVKVEGLRDRLLACNDNTYWVPSTIRDKRFRNWLSEAKDWCISRSRFWGTPIPLWTSEDFSQLVCIGSVAELQQYTDKKLTDIHRHFIDDITIPDPRGPSYPPLKRVSEV
;
A
#
# COMPACT_ATOMS: atom_id res chain seq x y z
N MET A 1 21.19 10.02 6.12
CA MET A 1 21.46 9.80 7.56
C MET A 1 22.72 10.55 8.00
N ASP A 2 23.77 10.59 7.18
CA ASP A 2 25.06 11.20 7.55
C ASP A 2 25.13 12.75 7.54
N GLN A 3 24.07 13.43 7.10
CA GLN A 3 24.01 14.90 7.04
C GLN A 3 23.00 15.49 8.06
N GLY A 4 22.51 14.70 9.02
CA GLY A 4 21.62 15.17 10.10
C GLY A 4 20.21 15.60 9.70
N VAL A 5 19.87 15.60 8.41
CA VAL A 5 18.54 16.02 7.88
C VAL A 5 17.42 15.02 8.23
N ILE A 6 17.74 13.73 8.37
CA ILE A 6 16.76 12.67 8.68
C ILE A 6 17.33 11.82 9.82
N LYS A 7 16.58 11.72 10.93
CA LYS A 7 16.88 10.84 12.07
C LYS A 7 16.09 9.54 11.95
N GLN A 8 16.71 8.41 12.28
CA GLN A 8 16.01 7.13 12.41
C GLN A 8 14.93 7.25 13.50
N GLY A 9 13.68 6.88 13.18
CA GLY A 9 12.53 7.09 14.07
C GLY A 9 12.00 8.53 14.13
N GLY A 10 12.53 9.45 13.32
CA GLY A 10 11.99 10.80 13.17
C GLY A 10 10.70 10.81 12.34
N PRO A 11 9.95 11.93 12.37
CA PRO A 11 8.73 12.08 11.56
C PRO A 11 9.09 11.96 10.07
N LEU A 12 8.37 11.08 9.38
CA LEU A 12 8.53 10.90 7.94
C LEU A 12 7.81 12.06 7.23
N ALA A 13 8.56 12.92 6.56
CA ALA A 13 7.98 13.95 5.70
C ALA A 13 7.31 13.28 4.49
N CYS A 14 5.97 13.32 4.46
CA CYS A 14 5.16 12.80 3.36
C CYS A 14 4.17 13.89 2.92
N PRO A 15 4.65 14.97 2.28
CA PRO A 15 3.85 16.16 2.05
C PRO A 15 2.95 16.04 0.81
N VAL A 16 2.46 14.83 0.52
CA VAL A 16 1.60 14.49 -0.62
C VAL A 16 0.36 13.77 -0.10
N ASP A 17 -0.81 14.23 -0.49
CA ASP A 17 -2.08 13.63 -0.12
C ASP A 17 -2.42 12.35 -0.92
N GLU A 18 -3.60 11.79 -0.70
CA GLU A 18 -4.06 10.56 -1.37
C GLU A 18 -4.32 10.74 -2.87
N ASN A 19 -4.54 11.96 -3.34
CA ASN A 19 -4.77 12.30 -4.74
C ASN A 19 -3.48 12.63 -5.49
N GLY A 20 -2.32 12.60 -4.81
CA GLY A 20 -1.05 12.98 -5.41
C GLY A 20 -0.85 14.49 -5.48
N CYS A 21 -1.53 15.25 -4.64
CA CYS A 21 -1.40 16.70 -4.54
C CYS A 21 -0.52 17.09 -3.34
N LEU A 22 0.24 18.17 -3.49
CA LEU A 22 1.09 18.69 -2.41
C LEU A 22 0.26 19.30 -1.29
N THR A 23 0.77 19.14 -0.06
CA THR A 23 0.13 19.64 1.16
C THR A 23 0.81 20.92 1.68
N LYS A 24 0.20 21.53 2.70
CA LYS A 24 0.69 22.77 3.35
C LYS A 24 2.10 22.68 3.94
N GLU A 25 2.63 21.47 4.13
CA GLU A 25 3.98 21.25 4.66
C GLU A 25 5.07 21.73 3.69
N VAL A 26 4.78 21.85 2.39
CA VAL A 26 5.76 22.34 1.40
C VAL A 26 5.75 23.86 1.32
N SER A 27 4.63 24.44 0.92
CA SER A 27 4.42 25.88 0.75
C SER A 27 2.94 26.16 0.48
N GLU A 28 2.43 27.31 0.92
CA GLU A 28 1.01 27.67 0.77
C GLU A 28 0.56 27.74 -0.69
N ASP A 29 1.43 28.14 -1.61
CA ASP A 29 1.12 28.28 -3.04
C ASP A 29 1.15 26.94 -3.81
N LEU A 30 1.62 25.87 -3.19
CA LEU A 30 1.66 24.53 -3.78
C LEU A 30 0.55 23.62 -3.26
N VAL A 31 -0.24 24.08 -2.29
CA VAL A 31 -1.33 23.27 -1.71
C VAL A 31 -2.35 22.91 -2.80
N GLY A 32 -2.65 21.61 -2.92
CA GLY A 32 -3.61 21.10 -3.89
C GLY A 32 -3.07 20.95 -5.32
N VAL A 33 -1.81 21.33 -5.57
CA VAL A 33 -1.18 21.17 -6.88
C VAL A 33 -0.68 19.74 -7.05
N TYR A 34 -1.02 19.11 -8.17
CA TYR A 34 -0.53 17.78 -8.51
C TYR A 34 0.99 17.74 -8.63
N VAL A 35 1.63 16.71 -8.08
CA VAL A 35 3.10 16.63 -7.93
C VAL A 35 3.87 16.89 -9.24
N LYS A 36 3.36 16.41 -10.39
CA LYS A 36 4.04 16.63 -11.69
C LYS A 36 3.86 18.05 -12.24
N ASP A 37 2.75 18.72 -11.92
CA ASP A 37 2.53 20.10 -12.32
C ASP A 37 3.34 21.06 -11.44
N ALA A 38 3.56 20.68 -10.18
CA ALA A 38 4.39 21.42 -9.22
C ALA A 38 5.86 21.55 -9.67
N ASP A 39 6.38 20.61 -10.47
CA ASP A 39 7.77 20.65 -10.97
C ASP A 39 8.11 21.98 -11.65
N LYS A 40 7.18 22.53 -12.45
CA LYS A 40 7.38 23.82 -13.15
C LYS A 40 7.45 25.00 -12.18
N ILE A 41 6.59 25.00 -11.17
CA ILE A 41 6.49 26.06 -10.16
C ILE A 41 7.76 26.04 -9.28
N ILE A 42 8.17 24.86 -8.84
CA ILE A 42 9.37 24.67 -8.01
C ILE A 42 10.63 25.10 -8.78
N LYS A 43 10.77 24.70 -10.06
CA LYS A 43 11.89 25.13 -10.91
C LYS A 43 11.95 26.65 -11.04
N LYS A 44 10.80 27.32 -11.25
CA LYS A 44 10.72 28.78 -11.34
C LYS A 44 11.18 29.45 -10.04
N LYS A 45 10.67 29.00 -8.89
CA LYS A 45 11.06 29.52 -7.57
C LYS A 45 12.55 29.36 -7.29
N LEU A 46 13.11 28.18 -7.54
CA LEU A 46 14.54 27.92 -7.34
C LEU A 46 15.43 28.81 -8.23
N LYS A 47 14.96 29.11 -9.45
CA LYS A 47 15.62 30.06 -10.36
C LYS A 47 15.58 31.48 -9.80
N GLU A 48 14.42 31.96 -9.34
CA GLU A 48 14.27 33.29 -8.73
C GLU A 48 15.11 33.46 -7.46
N MET A 49 15.31 32.38 -6.69
CA MET A 49 16.16 32.35 -5.50
C MET A 49 17.66 32.25 -5.81
N ASN A 50 18.07 32.19 -7.09
CA ASN A 50 19.46 31.92 -7.52
C ASN A 50 20.05 30.64 -6.92
N ARG A 51 19.22 29.61 -6.70
CA ARG A 51 19.61 28.29 -6.14
C ARG A 51 19.55 27.15 -7.16
N LEU A 52 19.25 27.45 -8.42
CA LEU A 52 19.19 26.49 -9.51
C LEU A 52 20.50 26.49 -10.29
N ILE A 53 21.31 25.44 -10.16
CA ILE A 53 22.61 25.32 -10.85
C ILE A 53 22.44 24.84 -12.30
N LEU A 54 21.64 23.79 -12.50
CA LEU A 54 21.41 23.16 -13.80
C LEU A 54 19.93 22.78 -13.94
N ASN A 55 19.35 23.06 -15.11
CA ASN A 55 18.03 22.56 -15.50
C ASN A 55 18.15 21.91 -16.87
N ALA A 56 18.02 20.60 -16.92
CA ALA A 56 18.10 19.78 -18.11
C ALA A 56 17.05 18.67 -18.07
N ASP A 57 16.70 18.14 -19.23
CA ASP A 57 15.75 17.04 -19.35
C ASP A 57 16.49 15.70 -19.40
N CYS A 58 15.88 14.66 -18.83
CA CYS A 58 16.42 13.30 -18.78
C CYS A 58 15.37 12.32 -19.30
N VAL A 59 15.74 11.55 -20.33
CA VAL A 59 14.88 10.50 -20.89
C VAL A 59 15.26 9.18 -20.26
N HIS A 60 14.32 8.59 -19.53
CA HIS A 60 14.51 7.31 -18.84
C HIS A 60 13.20 6.52 -18.71
N SER A 61 13.30 5.25 -18.37
CA SER A 61 12.13 4.42 -18.05
C SER A 61 11.56 4.82 -16.69
N TYR A 62 10.26 5.10 -16.65
CA TYR A 62 9.54 5.49 -15.44
C TYR A 62 8.30 4.61 -15.24
N PRO A 63 7.99 4.17 -14.01
CA PRO A 63 6.85 3.28 -13.77
C PRO A 63 5.51 4.04 -13.91
N HIS A 64 4.59 3.42 -14.65
CA HIS A 64 3.23 3.92 -14.84
C HIS A 64 2.21 2.90 -14.33
N CYS A 65 1.02 3.39 -13.96
CA CYS A 65 -0.09 2.55 -13.56
C CYS A 65 -0.53 1.69 -14.75
N TRP A 66 -0.48 0.38 -14.60
CA TRP A 66 -0.84 -0.59 -15.65
C TRP A 66 -2.32 -0.54 -16.12
N ARG A 67 -3.18 0.24 -15.44
CA ARG A 67 -4.61 0.42 -15.80
C ARG A 67 -4.95 1.80 -16.35
N SER A 68 -4.34 2.85 -15.81
CA SER A 68 -4.70 4.24 -16.12
C SER A 68 -3.59 5.01 -16.83
N ASP A 69 -2.43 4.38 -17.05
CA ASP A 69 -1.23 4.98 -17.64
C ASP A 69 -0.74 6.25 -16.93
N THR A 70 -1.19 6.50 -15.70
CA THR A 70 -0.73 7.62 -14.89
C THR A 70 0.65 7.34 -14.28
N PRO A 71 1.54 8.34 -14.18
CA PRO A 71 2.86 8.14 -13.60
C PRO A 71 2.77 7.81 -12.11
N LEU A 72 3.45 6.76 -11.68
CA LEU A 72 3.45 6.34 -10.27
C LEU A 72 4.40 7.21 -9.44
N ILE A 73 4.06 7.37 -8.17
CA ILE A 73 4.91 8.02 -7.16
C ILE A 73 5.11 7.06 -5.99
N TYR A 74 6.29 7.09 -5.39
CA TYR A 74 6.56 6.34 -4.16
C TYR A 74 6.16 7.19 -2.96
N ARG A 75 5.19 6.71 -2.20
CA ARG A 75 4.63 7.36 -1.01
C ARG A 75 4.50 6.33 0.10
N ALA A 76 4.77 6.73 1.34
CA ALA A 76 4.52 5.87 2.49
C ALA A 76 3.04 5.87 2.84
N VAL A 77 2.44 4.69 2.83
CA VAL A 77 1.01 4.47 3.12
C VAL A 77 0.90 3.22 4.00
N PRO A 78 0.04 3.20 5.03
CA PRO A 78 -0.25 1.96 5.74
C PRO A 78 -0.78 0.90 4.76
N SER A 79 -0.31 -0.34 4.88
CA SER A 79 -0.68 -1.42 3.96
C SER A 79 -0.46 -2.78 4.61
N TRP A 80 -1.23 -3.77 4.18
CA TRP A 80 -1.12 -5.16 4.59
C TRP A 80 -0.22 -5.93 3.63
N PHE A 81 0.74 -6.66 4.21
CA PHE A 81 1.73 -7.43 3.46
C PHE A 81 1.69 -8.89 3.85
N VAL A 82 1.90 -9.76 2.86
CA VAL A 82 2.26 -11.16 3.08
C VAL A 82 3.78 -11.26 3.08
N LYS A 83 4.34 -11.90 4.10
CA LYS A 83 5.78 -12.12 4.24
C LYS A 83 6.26 -13.17 3.23
N VAL A 84 6.67 -12.72 2.04
CA VAL A 84 7.12 -13.55 0.92
C VAL A 84 8.63 -13.72 0.95
N GLU A 85 9.38 -12.76 1.50
CA GLU A 85 10.85 -12.85 1.51
C GLU A 85 11.36 -14.12 2.21
N GLY A 86 10.68 -14.54 3.28
CA GLY A 86 10.98 -15.79 4.00
C GLY A 86 10.57 -17.08 3.28
N LEU A 87 9.85 -16.99 2.16
CA LEU A 87 9.37 -18.14 1.38
C LEU A 87 10.14 -18.33 0.07
N ARG A 88 11.10 -17.44 -0.27
CA ARG A 88 11.81 -17.42 -1.56
C ARG A 88 12.40 -18.78 -1.93
N ASP A 89 13.14 -19.42 -1.03
CA ASP A 89 13.80 -20.69 -1.31
C ASP A 89 12.80 -21.80 -1.65
N ARG A 90 11.68 -21.85 -0.92
CA ARG A 90 10.60 -22.80 -1.18
C ARG A 90 9.92 -22.52 -2.52
N LEU A 91 9.68 -21.24 -2.85
CA LEU A 91 9.09 -20.84 -4.14
C LEU A 91 9.99 -21.24 -5.32
N LEU A 92 11.32 -21.05 -5.19
CA LEU A 92 12.29 -21.45 -6.19
C LEU A 92 12.30 -22.97 -6.38
N ALA A 93 12.33 -23.75 -5.29
CA ALA A 93 12.26 -25.22 -5.37
C ALA A 93 10.96 -25.72 -6.02
N CYS A 94 9.81 -25.09 -5.72
CA CYS A 94 8.55 -25.40 -6.38
C CYS A 94 8.59 -25.06 -7.88
N ASN A 95 9.18 -23.92 -8.25
CA ASN A 95 9.33 -23.53 -9.65
C ASN A 95 10.21 -24.51 -10.43
N ASP A 96 11.30 -24.99 -9.84
CA ASP A 96 12.22 -25.95 -10.47
C ASP A 96 11.54 -27.30 -10.76
N ASN A 97 10.62 -27.72 -9.88
CA ASN A 97 9.80 -28.93 -10.05
C ASN A 97 8.62 -28.75 -11.02
N THR A 98 8.40 -27.55 -11.55
CA THR A 98 7.28 -27.27 -12.46
C THR A 98 7.74 -27.35 -13.91
N TYR A 99 6.90 -27.95 -14.76
CA TYR A 99 7.15 -27.99 -16.21
C TYR A 99 6.62 -26.72 -16.89
N TRP A 100 7.49 -26.03 -17.63
CA TRP A 100 7.16 -24.80 -18.35
C TRP A 100 7.48 -24.93 -19.83
N VAL A 101 6.63 -24.35 -20.67
CA VAL A 101 6.88 -24.19 -22.10
C VAL A 101 6.82 -22.71 -22.46
N PRO A 102 7.90 -22.09 -22.95
CA PRO A 102 9.27 -22.63 -23.08
C PRO A 102 10.04 -22.62 -21.75
N SER A 103 10.99 -23.54 -21.60
CA SER A 103 11.80 -23.72 -20.37
C SER A 103 12.60 -22.47 -19.98
N THR A 104 13.00 -21.65 -20.96
CA THR A 104 13.73 -20.40 -20.73
C THR A 104 12.96 -19.39 -19.88
N ILE A 105 11.62 -19.43 -19.87
CA ILE A 105 10.80 -18.56 -19.02
C ILE A 105 10.93 -18.96 -17.56
N ARG A 106 10.90 -20.27 -17.27
CA ARG A 106 11.13 -20.82 -15.94
C ARG A 106 12.49 -20.41 -15.42
N ASP A 107 13.54 -20.73 -16.16
CA ASP A 107 14.93 -20.65 -15.67
C ASP A 107 15.46 -19.21 -15.61
N LYS A 108 14.92 -18.31 -16.43
CA LYS A 108 15.37 -16.91 -16.50
C LYS A 108 14.33 -15.95 -15.95
N ARG A 109 13.24 -15.70 -16.70
CA ARG A 109 12.33 -14.59 -16.38
C ARG A 109 11.66 -14.76 -15.02
N PHE A 110 11.02 -15.90 -14.80
CA PHE A 110 10.25 -16.12 -13.58
C PHE A 110 11.16 -16.42 -12.38
N ARG A 111 12.21 -17.23 -12.57
CA ARG A 111 13.19 -17.51 -11.52
C ARG A 111 13.92 -16.26 -11.02
N ASN A 112 14.41 -15.40 -11.92
CA ASN A 112 15.12 -14.17 -11.53
C ASN A 112 14.18 -13.18 -10.83
N TRP A 113 12.90 -13.17 -11.18
CA TRP A 113 11.89 -12.37 -10.48
C TRP A 113 11.61 -12.93 -9.08
N LEU A 114 11.47 -14.26 -8.95
CA LEU A 114 11.25 -14.92 -7.65
C LEU A 114 12.43 -14.75 -6.69
N SER A 115 13.67 -14.76 -7.17
CA SER A 115 14.85 -14.58 -6.32
C SER A 115 14.90 -13.21 -5.64
N GLU A 116 14.36 -12.18 -6.30
CA GLU A 116 14.30 -10.80 -5.80
C GLU A 116 12.92 -10.42 -5.23
N ALA A 117 12.03 -11.40 -5.06
CA ALA A 117 10.64 -11.15 -4.66
C ALA A 117 10.55 -10.47 -3.29
N LYS A 118 10.01 -9.25 -3.25
CA LYS A 118 9.72 -8.52 -2.01
C LYS A 118 8.42 -9.00 -1.37
N ASP A 119 8.19 -8.57 -0.14
CA ASP A 119 6.91 -8.81 0.53
C ASP A 119 5.75 -8.26 -0.29
N TRP A 120 4.69 -9.05 -0.36
CA TRP A 120 3.58 -8.79 -1.25
C TRP A 120 2.55 -7.90 -0.56
N CYS A 121 2.45 -6.64 -1.00
CA CYS A 121 1.36 -5.77 -0.62
C CYS A 121 0.04 -6.28 -1.21
N ILE A 122 -0.83 -6.80 -0.34
CA ILE A 122 -2.14 -7.36 -0.73
C ILE A 122 -3.28 -6.35 -0.58
N SER A 123 -3.18 -5.39 0.34
CA SER A 123 -4.25 -4.43 0.59
C SER A 123 -4.43 -3.41 -0.52
N ARG A 124 -5.67 -3.09 -0.84
CA ARG A 124 -6.02 -2.02 -1.76
C ARG A 124 -7.10 -1.13 -1.12
N SER A 125 -6.87 0.18 -1.14
CA SER A 125 -7.87 1.18 -0.77
C SER A 125 -8.89 1.34 -1.89
N ARG A 126 -9.78 0.34 -2.04
CA ARG A 126 -10.80 0.27 -3.09
C ARG A 126 -12.15 -0.17 -2.50
N PHE A 127 -13.18 -0.08 -3.33
CA PHE A 127 -14.56 -0.42 -2.94
C PHE A 127 -15.00 -1.80 -3.44
N TRP A 128 -14.63 -2.15 -4.68
CA TRP A 128 -15.00 -3.42 -5.30
C TRP A 128 -13.83 -4.40 -5.26
N GLY A 129 -13.98 -5.46 -4.47
CA GLY A 129 -12.99 -6.49 -4.20
C GLY A 129 -13.45 -7.39 -3.05
N THR A 130 -12.70 -8.45 -2.78
CA THR A 130 -12.92 -9.31 -1.61
C THR A 130 -12.41 -8.58 -0.37
N PRO A 131 -13.27 -8.23 0.60
CA PRO A 131 -12.82 -7.50 1.77
C PRO A 131 -11.78 -8.29 2.58
N ILE A 132 -10.78 -7.59 3.11
CA ILE A 132 -9.81 -8.22 4.02
C ILE A 132 -10.56 -8.58 5.30
N PRO A 133 -10.55 -9.87 5.73
CA PRO A 133 -11.38 -10.34 6.84
C PRO A 133 -10.70 -10.12 8.20
N LEU A 134 -10.20 -8.89 8.42
CA LEU A 134 -9.54 -8.49 9.66
C LEU A 134 -10.40 -7.46 10.39
N TRP A 135 -10.68 -7.75 11.66
CA TRP A 135 -11.31 -6.84 12.60
C TRP A 135 -10.29 -6.38 13.61
N THR A 136 -10.15 -5.07 13.77
CA THR A 136 -9.12 -4.47 14.63
C THR A 136 -9.72 -3.48 15.61
N SER A 137 -9.03 -3.28 16.72
CA SER A 137 -9.24 -2.14 17.59
C SER A 137 -8.67 -0.86 16.95
N GLU A 138 -9.08 0.31 17.40
CA GLU A 138 -8.59 1.59 16.87
C GLU A 138 -7.07 1.79 17.08
N ASP A 139 -6.53 1.17 18.13
CA ASP A 139 -5.10 1.18 18.47
C ASP A 139 -4.29 0.03 17.82
N PHE A 140 -4.93 -0.82 17.01
CA PHE A 140 -4.35 -2.04 16.41
C PHE A 140 -3.73 -3.03 17.41
N SER A 141 -4.01 -2.90 18.72
CA SER A 141 -3.52 -3.83 19.74
C SER A 141 -4.24 -5.17 19.71
N GLN A 142 -5.50 -5.20 19.25
CA GLN A 142 -6.29 -6.41 19.04
C GLN A 142 -6.61 -6.56 17.57
N LEU A 143 -6.48 -7.80 17.09
CA LEU A 143 -6.73 -8.17 15.72
C LEU A 143 -7.33 -9.57 15.68
N VAL A 144 -8.48 -9.70 15.04
CA VAL A 144 -9.18 -10.96 14.82
C VAL A 144 -9.27 -11.20 13.31
N CYS A 145 -8.81 -12.36 12.86
CA CYS A 145 -8.89 -12.79 11.46
C CYS A 145 -10.01 -13.82 11.32
N ILE A 146 -11.05 -13.47 10.57
CA ILE A 146 -12.20 -14.34 10.35
C ILE A 146 -11.91 -15.25 9.15
N GLY A 147 -11.89 -16.55 9.38
CA GLY A 147 -11.51 -17.55 8.39
C GLY A 147 -12.67 -18.08 7.55
N SER A 148 -13.92 -17.83 7.94
CA SER A 148 -15.09 -18.35 7.22
C SER A 148 -16.36 -17.51 7.39
N VAL A 149 -17.29 -17.64 6.43
CA VAL A 149 -18.63 -17.03 6.53
C VAL A 149 -19.39 -17.56 7.74
N ALA A 150 -19.23 -18.85 8.07
CA ALA A 150 -19.87 -19.47 9.23
C ALA A 150 -19.39 -18.87 10.55
N GLU A 151 -18.10 -18.52 10.64
CA GLU A 151 -17.54 -17.81 11.79
C GLU A 151 -18.07 -16.37 11.86
N LEU A 152 -18.12 -15.65 10.74
CA LEU A 152 -18.68 -14.29 10.70
C LEU A 152 -20.17 -14.25 11.11
N GLN A 153 -20.93 -15.26 10.70
CA GLN A 153 -22.35 -15.41 11.00
C GLN A 153 -22.64 -15.53 12.50
N GLN A 154 -21.66 -15.93 13.32
CA GLN A 154 -21.82 -16.00 14.78
C GLN A 154 -21.91 -14.62 15.44
N TYR A 155 -21.44 -13.57 14.76
CA TYR A 155 -21.40 -12.20 15.26
C TYR A 155 -22.53 -11.32 14.73
N THR A 156 -23.43 -11.87 13.91
CA THR A 156 -24.55 -11.13 13.35
C THR A 156 -25.77 -12.00 13.17
N ASP A 157 -26.96 -11.47 13.49
CA ASP A 157 -28.23 -12.15 13.20
C ASP A 157 -28.63 -12.03 11.72
N LYS A 158 -27.91 -11.20 10.95
CA LYS A 158 -28.16 -11.02 9.52
C LYS A 158 -27.68 -12.25 8.76
N LYS A 159 -28.53 -12.83 7.93
CA LYS A 159 -28.12 -13.92 7.03
C LYS A 159 -27.10 -13.40 6.01
N LEU A 160 -25.86 -13.87 6.09
CA LEU A 160 -24.78 -13.49 5.19
C LEU A 160 -24.87 -14.29 3.88
N THR A 161 -25.52 -13.72 2.87
CA THR A 161 -25.51 -14.26 1.50
C THR A 161 -24.44 -13.64 0.62
N ASP A 162 -24.05 -12.40 0.94
CA ASP A 162 -23.03 -11.64 0.24
C ASP A 162 -22.07 -11.03 1.28
N ILE A 163 -20.78 -11.14 1.00
CA ILE A 163 -19.68 -10.67 1.85
C ILE A 163 -18.92 -9.49 1.25
N HIS A 164 -19.47 -8.82 0.22
CA HIS A 164 -18.92 -7.56 -0.26
C HIS A 164 -19.00 -6.48 0.82
N ARG A 165 -18.09 -5.52 0.71
CA ARG A 165 -17.85 -4.44 1.66
C ARG A 165 -19.13 -3.80 2.25
N HIS A 166 -20.11 -3.50 1.41
CA HIS A 166 -21.34 -2.80 1.81
C HIS A 166 -22.30 -3.63 2.67
N PHE A 167 -22.10 -4.95 2.76
CA PHE A 167 -22.92 -5.86 3.60
C PHE A 167 -22.26 -6.23 4.92
N ILE A 168 -20.94 -6.03 5.04
CA ILE A 168 -20.18 -6.52 6.20
C ILE A 168 -19.42 -5.42 6.96
N ASP A 169 -19.29 -4.21 6.40
CA ASP A 169 -18.57 -3.10 7.07
C ASP A 169 -19.22 -2.66 8.39
N ASP A 170 -20.54 -2.87 8.55
CA ASP A 170 -21.27 -2.57 9.78
C ASP A 170 -21.20 -3.67 10.84
N ILE A 171 -20.67 -4.84 10.50
CA ILE A 171 -20.51 -5.96 11.44
C ILE A 171 -19.34 -5.66 12.36
N THR A 172 -19.58 -5.77 13.67
CA THR A 172 -18.57 -5.55 14.69
C THR A 172 -18.39 -6.80 15.54
N ILE A 173 -17.20 -6.96 16.11
CA ILE A 173 -16.85 -8.13 16.94
C ILE A 173 -16.56 -7.64 18.37
N PRO A 174 -17.08 -8.32 19.41
CA PRO A 174 -16.75 -7.98 20.79
C PRO A 174 -15.24 -8.00 21.03
N ASP A 175 -14.72 -6.99 21.72
CA ASP A 175 -13.29 -6.92 22.02
C ASP A 175 -12.91 -8.01 23.05
N PRO A 176 -11.90 -8.85 22.78
CA PRO A 176 -11.48 -9.92 23.70
C PRO A 176 -10.94 -9.39 25.02
N ARG A 177 -10.54 -8.11 25.11
CA ARG A 177 -10.10 -7.46 26.36
C ARG A 177 -11.26 -7.19 27.33
N GLY A 178 -12.50 -7.24 26.86
CA GLY A 178 -13.71 -7.16 27.68
C GLY A 178 -14.65 -6.00 27.33
N PRO A 179 -15.83 -5.92 27.99
CA PRO A 179 -16.93 -5.01 27.59
C PRO A 179 -16.65 -3.51 27.75
N SER A 180 -15.58 -3.14 28.45
CA SER A 180 -15.16 -1.74 28.61
C SER A 180 -14.48 -1.18 27.36
N TYR A 181 -14.09 -2.03 26.42
CA TYR A 181 -13.44 -1.61 25.18
C TYR A 181 -14.45 -1.55 24.03
N PRO A 182 -14.29 -0.60 23.08
CA PRO A 182 -15.15 -0.54 21.91
C PRO A 182 -15.00 -1.82 21.08
N PRO A 183 -16.06 -2.26 20.39
CA PRO A 183 -16.00 -3.46 19.58
C PRO A 183 -15.05 -3.25 18.39
N LEU A 184 -14.43 -4.34 17.95
CA LEU A 184 -13.52 -4.35 16.82
C LEU A 184 -14.31 -4.05 15.54
N LYS A 185 -13.69 -3.28 14.63
CA LYS A 185 -14.26 -2.92 13.32
C LYS A 185 -13.39 -3.50 12.21
N ARG A 186 -14.01 -3.81 11.08
CA ARG A 186 -13.28 -4.29 9.91
C ARG A 186 -12.31 -3.22 9.40
N VAL A 187 -11.13 -3.63 8.96
CA VAL A 187 -10.19 -2.76 8.23
C VAL A 187 -10.85 -2.21 6.97
N SER A 188 -10.43 -1.04 6.48
CA SER A 188 -11.09 -0.37 5.35
C SER A 188 -10.82 -1.02 4.00
N GLU A 189 -9.69 -1.73 3.90
CA GLU A 189 -9.10 -2.24 2.68
C GLU A 189 -9.79 -3.51 2.17
N VAL A 190 -9.69 -3.71 0.87
CA VAL A 190 -10.10 -4.92 0.13
C VAL A 190 -8.90 -5.51 -0.62
#